data_AF-A0A354WFI7-F1
#
_entry.id   AF-A0A354WFI7-F1
#
_cell.length_a   1.000
_cell.length_b   1.000
_cell.length_c   1.000
_cell.angle_alpha   90.00
_cell.angle_beta   90.00
_cell.angle_gamma   90.00
#
_symmetry.space_group_name_H-M   'P 1'
#
loop_
_entity.id
_entity.type
_entity.pdbx_description
1 polymer ?
#
loop_
_entity_poly.entity_id
_entity_poly.type
_entity_poly.pdbx_seq_one_letter_code
_entity_poly.pdbx_strand_id
1 'polypeptide(L)'
;MTVTQPLGQPGGRPTGYSRIPRYNDDADTTRSIERENESAIILANAGYNVEQNPTVSGDKNPDYRIEGRIFDCYAPSTKNFRNIIETIRGKVDRRQASRIILNLADSQVSQRKLTRQLRESPIVDLEEIIIITQDSLIIPFFPFED
;
A
#
# COMPACT_ATOMS: atom_id res chain seq x y z
N MET A 1 8.55 -16.10 -4.13
CA MET A 1 9.00 -15.19 -3.04
C MET A 1 8.11 -15.46 -1.83
N THR A 2 8.52 -15.21 -0.59
CA THR A 2 7.61 -15.46 0.55
C THR A 2 6.59 -14.32 0.65
N VAL A 3 5.30 -14.63 0.72
CA VAL A 3 4.21 -13.66 0.94
C VAL A 3 4.36 -12.95 2.29
N THR A 4 4.03 -11.65 2.39
CA THR A 4 3.91 -10.99 3.69
C THR A 4 2.63 -11.46 4.36
N GLN A 5 2.75 -12.15 5.48
CA GLN A 5 1.63 -12.71 6.24
C GLN A 5 1.61 -12.09 7.64
N PRO A 6 0.42 -11.91 8.25
CA PRO A 6 0.34 -11.37 9.60
C PRO A 6 1.00 -12.35 10.59
N LEU A 7 1.99 -11.88 11.35
CA LEU A 7 2.67 -12.66 12.39
C LEU A 7 2.26 -12.23 13.82
N GLY A 8 1.56 -11.11 13.94
CA GLY A 8 1.03 -10.57 15.19
C GLY A 8 -0.36 -11.10 15.54
N GLN A 9 -0.92 -10.55 16.63
CA GLN A 9 -2.29 -10.85 17.06
C GLN A 9 -3.29 -9.84 16.45
N PRO A 10 -4.48 -10.28 16.02
CA PRO A 10 -5.55 -9.36 15.65
C PRO A 10 -5.89 -8.36 16.76
N GLY A 11 -6.32 -7.15 16.37
CA GLY A 11 -6.56 -6.04 17.29
C GLY A 11 -5.29 -5.26 17.68
N GLY A 12 -4.18 -5.47 16.96
CA GLY A 12 -2.95 -4.71 17.11
C GLY A 12 -3.10 -3.24 16.71
N ARG A 13 -2.09 -2.44 17.03
CA ARG A 13 -1.99 -1.02 16.62
C ARG A 13 -0.67 -0.80 15.89
N PRO A 14 -0.63 0.11 14.90
CA PRO A 14 0.62 0.47 14.27
C PRO A 14 1.56 1.11 15.29
N THR A 15 2.85 0.90 15.09
CA THR A 15 3.95 1.52 15.83
C THR A 15 4.59 2.63 14.98
N GLY A 16 5.56 3.35 15.54
CA GLY A 16 6.15 4.52 14.86
C GLY A 16 5.27 5.76 14.99
N TYR A 17 5.48 6.73 14.10
CA TYR A 17 4.74 7.99 14.11
C TYR A 17 3.76 8.04 12.95
N SER A 18 2.49 8.33 13.26
CA SER A 18 1.52 8.63 12.23
C SER A 18 1.89 9.92 11.50
N ARG A 19 1.54 9.98 10.21
CA ARG A 19 1.76 11.19 9.42
C ARG A 19 0.65 12.19 9.70
N ILE A 20 0.98 13.47 9.85
CA ILE A 20 -0.01 14.51 10.18
C ILE A 20 -0.08 15.49 9.00
N PRO A 21 -1.28 15.76 8.42
CA PRO A 21 -1.45 16.80 7.42
C PRO A 21 -1.01 18.16 7.96
N ARG A 22 -0.32 18.94 7.13
CA ARG A 22 0.05 20.31 7.47
C ARG A 22 -1.15 21.23 7.23
N TYR A 23 -1.18 22.35 7.95
CA TYR A 23 -2.27 23.33 7.87
C TYR A 23 -2.56 23.83 6.44
N ASN A 24 -1.54 23.91 5.58
CA ASN A 24 -1.65 24.39 4.21
C ASN A 24 -1.64 23.26 3.16
N ASP A 25 -1.71 21.99 3.58
CA ASP A 25 -1.82 20.89 2.62
C ASP A 25 -3.17 20.98 1.89
N ASP A 26 -3.18 20.72 0.59
CA ASP A 26 -4.41 20.67 -0.16
C ASP A 26 -5.27 19.44 0.25
N ALA A 27 -6.52 19.42 -0.23
CA ALA A 27 -7.47 18.36 0.13
C ALA A 27 -7.02 16.96 -0.33
N ASP A 28 -6.35 16.85 -1.48
CA ASP A 28 -5.88 15.56 -1.99
C ASP A 28 -4.68 15.05 -1.19
N THR A 29 -3.76 15.95 -0.81
CA THR A 29 -2.63 15.64 0.09
C THR A 29 -3.13 15.22 1.47
N THR A 30 -4.08 15.98 2.05
CA THR A 30 -4.70 15.65 3.34
C THR A 30 -5.36 14.28 3.31
N ARG A 31 -6.20 14.02 2.30
CA ARG A 31 -6.85 12.72 2.08
C ARG A 31 -5.83 11.60 1.95
N SER A 32 -4.75 11.81 1.19
CA SER A 32 -3.71 10.80 1.02
C SER A 32 -3.04 10.42 2.33
N ILE A 33 -2.77 11.39 3.21
CA ILE A 33 -2.19 11.17 4.54
C ILE A 33 -3.18 10.42 5.44
N GLU A 34 -4.46 10.77 5.39
CA GLU A 34 -5.50 10.07 6.16
C GLU A 34 -5.59 8.60 5.74
N ARG A 35 -5.59 8.32 4.43
CA ARG A 35 -5.61 6.94 3.92
C ARG A 35 -4.34 6.17 4.21
N GLU A 36 -3.18 6.83 4.27
CA GLU A 36 -1.93 6.22 4.71
C GLU A 36 -2.07 5.72 6.17
N ASN A 37 -2.47 6.61 7.09
CA ASN A 37 -2.66 6.22 8.49
C ASN A 37 -3.76 5.17 8.69
N GLU A 38 -4.88 5.28 7.98
CA GLU A 38 -5.97 4.31 8.04
C GLU A 38 -5.52 2.93 7.57
N SER A 39 -4.72 2.86 6.50
CA SER A 39 -4.16 1.61 5.99
C SER A 39 -3.30 0.92 7.06
N ALA A 40 -2.47 1.68 7.77
CA ALA A 40 -1.65 1.16 8.86
C ALA A 40 -2.52 0.59 10.01
N ILE A 41 -3.63 1.27 10.35
CA ILE A 41 -4.58 0.81 11.37
C ILE A 41 -5.29 -0.48 10.92
N ILE A 42 -5.79 -0.53 9.68
CA ILE A 42 -6.49 -1.71 9.12
C ILE A 42 -5.55 -2.94 9.15
N LEU A 43 -4.32 -2.78 8.68
CA LEU A 43 -3.33 -3.85 8.65
C LEU A 43 -2.95 -4.30 10.07
N ALA A 44 -2.69 -3.37 10.99
CA ALA A 44 -2.34 -3.73 12.37
C ALA A 44 -3.50 -4.43 13.10
N ASN A 45 -4.74 -3.98 12.89
CA ASN A 45 -5.93 -4.63 13.44
C ASN A 45 -6.10 -6.05 12.87
N ALA A 46 -5.66 -6.31 11.64
CA ALA A 46 -5.67 -7.64 11.05
C ALA A 46 -4.50 -8.54 11.48
N GLY A 47 -3.63 -8.07 12.38
CA GLY A 47 -2.53 -8.84 12.96
C GLY A 47 -1.18 -8.67 12.25
N TYR A 48 -1.04 -7.70 11.35
CA TYR A 48 0.28 -7.36 10.82
C TYR A 48 1.06 -6.51 11.82
N ASN A 49 2.34 -6.77 11.98
CA ASN A 49 3.27 -5.87 12.65
C ASN A 49 3.59 -4.72 11.70
N VAL A 50 3.00 -3.55 11.95
CA VAL A 50 3.16 -2.34 11.13
C VAL A 50 3.93 -1.28 11.91
N GLU A 51 5.06 -0.84 11.37
CA GLU A 51 5.79 0.36 11.79
C GLU A 51 5.59 1.45 10.74
N GLN A 52 5.02 2.60 11.13
CA GLN A 52 4.83 3.77 10.26
C GLN A 52 6.08 4.66 10.26
N ASN A 53 6.38 5.22 9.09
CA ASN A 53 7.52 6.11 8.87
C ASN A 53 8.85 5.54 9.43
N PRO A 54 9.20 4.29 9.11
CA PRO A 54 10.39 3.65 9.67
C PRO A 54 11.67 4.35 9.21
N THR A 55 12.68 4.37 10.08
CA THR A 55 14.03 4.77 9.66
C THR A 55 14.66 3.65 8.84
N VAL A 56 15.12 3.97 7.63
CA VAL A 56 15.84 3.04 6.74
C VAL A 56 17.18 3.63 6.31
N SER A 57 18.10 2.78 5.85
CA SER A 57 19.37 3.24 5.29
C SER A 57 19.18 3.97 3.96
N GLY A 58 19.88 5.08 3.77
CA GLY A 58 19.82 5.91 2.57
C GLY A 58 18.73 6.99 2.63
N ASP A 59 18.47 7.65 1.50
CA ASP A 59 17.64 8.85 1.46
C ASP A 59 16.14 8.59 1.22
N LYS A 60 15.70 7.33 1.38
CA LYS A 60 14.30 6.95 1.20
C LYS A 60 13.51 7.09 2.50
N ASN A 61 12.27 7.55 2.37
CA ASN A 61 11.32 7.65 3.48
C ASN A 61 10.08 6.82 3.11
N PRO A 62 10.11 5.49 3.29
CA PRO A 62 8.96 4.67 2.98
C PRO A 62 7.84 4.87 4.00
N ASP A 63 6.61 4.57 3.60
CA ASP A 63 5.46 4.75 4.49
C ASP A 63 5.46 3.72 5.62
N TYR A 64 5.84 2.47 5.32
CA TYR A 64 5.75 1.37 6.29
C TYR A 64 6.95 0.41 6.27
N ARG A 65 7.21 -0.18 7.44
CA ARG A 65 7.84 -1.49 7.59
C ARG A 65 6.78 -2.47 8.12
N ILE A 66 6.39 -3.44 7.29
CA ILE A 66 5.37 -4.44 7.60
C ILE A 66 6.06 -5.80 7.66
N GLU A 67 6.04 -6.44 8.82
CA GLU A 67 6.71 -7.73 9.05
C GLU A 67 8.19 -7.73 8.57
N GLY A 68 8.88 -6.62 8.85
CA GLY A 68 10.28 -6.41 8.47
C GLY A 68 10.51 -5.96 7.02
N ARG A 69 9.46 -5.80 6.20
CA ARG A 69 9.57 -5.43 4.78
C ARG A 69 9.07 -4.02 4.52
N ILE A 70 9.72 -3.34 3.58
CA ILE A 70 9.40 -1.95 3.24
C ILE A 70 8.26 -1.88 2.22
N PHE A 71 7.27 -1.05 2.52
CA PHE A 71 6.11 -0.78 1.67
C PHE A 71 5.85 0.72 1.56
N ASP A 72 5.36 1.14 0.40
CA ASP A 72 4.70 2.44 0.22
C ASP A 72 3.19 2.25 0.10
N CYS A 73 2.44 3.26 0.56
CA CYS A 73 1.02 3.39 0.38
C CYS A 73 0.68 4.04 -0.96
N TYR A 74 -0.39 3.57 -1.58
CA TYR A 74 -1.07 4.26 -2.66
C TYR A 74 -2.58 4.14 -2.48
N ALA A 75 -3.24 5.29 -2.30
CA ALA A 75 -4.69 5.40 -2.11
C ALA A 75 -5.35 6.20 -3.25
N PRO A 76 -5.58 5.60 -4.43
CA PRO A 76 -6.20 6.29 -5.55
C PRO A 76 -7.65 6.71 -5.28
N SER A 77 -8.03 7.89 -5.77
CA SER A 77 -9.45 8.31 -5.91
C SER A 77 -10.00 8.08 -7.32
N THR A 78 -9.13 7.76 -8.29
CA THR A 78 -9.54 7.52 -9.68
C THR A 78 -10.25 6.18 -9.84
N LYS A 79 -11.22 6.14 -10.76
CA LYS A 79 -11.86 4.89 -11.23
C LYS A 79 -11.15 4.26 -12.43
N ASN A 80 -10.10 4.90 -12.96
CA ASN A 80 -9.38 4.43 -14.13
C ASN A 80 -8.27 3.46 -13.71
N PHE A 81 -8.49 2.17 -13.96
CA PHE A 81 -7.50 1.13 -13.62
C PHE A 81 -6.17 1.34 -14.35
N ARG A 82 -6.14 1.87 -15.59
CA ARG A 82 -4.88 2.11 -16.32
C ARG A 82 -4.01 3.13 -15.59
N ASN A 83 -4.61 4.22 -15.13
CA ASN A 83 -3.91 5.24 -14.35
C ASN A 83 -3.35 4.63 -13.05
N ILE A 84 -4.08 3.73 -12.39
CA ILE A 84 -3.59 3.04 -11.19
C ILE A 84 -2.34 2.20 -11.52
N ILE A 85 -2.40 1.40 -12.59
CA ILE A 85 -1.28 0.57 -13.04
C ILE A 85 -0.07 1.41 -13.43
N GLU A 86 -0.27 2.50 -14.17
CA GLU A 86 0.79 3.42 -14.59
C GLU A 86 1.44 4.13 -13.40
N THR A 87 0.66 4.53 -12.40
CA THR A 87 1.21 5.11 -11.16
C THR A 87 2.07 4.10 -10.40
N ILE A 88 1.60 2.86 -10.24
CA ILE A 88 2.38 1.79 -9.60
C ILE A 88 3.66 1.54 -10.38
N ARG A 89 3.57 1.37 -11.70
CA ARG A 89 4.73 1.18 -12.59
C ARG A 89 5.73 2.32 -12.45
N GLY A 90 5.26 3.57 -12.47
CA GLY A 90 6.12 4.74 -12.31
C GLY A 90 6.82 4.85 -10.94
N LYS A 91 6.23 4.30 -9.87
CA LYS A 91 6.90 4.19 -8.56
C LYS A 91 7.99 3.12 -8.59
N VAL A 92 7.71 1.98 -9.22
CA VAL A 92 8.62 0.84 -9.33
C VAL A 92 9.81 1.15 -10.25
N ASP A 93 9.56 1.67 -11.46
CA ASP A 93 10.59 2.00 -12.45
C ASP A 93 11.58 3.05 -11.91
N ARG A 94 11.09 4.01 -11.11
CA ARG A 94 11.91 5.03 -10.44
C ARG A 94 12.58 4.51 -9.16
N ARG A 95 12.45 3.22 -8.87
CA ARG A 95 12.94 2.52 -7.66
C ARG A 95 12.48 3.18 -6.36
N GLN A 96 11.32 3.83 -6.36
CA GLN A 96 10.76 4.45 -5.16
C GLN A 96 10.22 3.37 -4.23
N ALA A 97 9.49 2.39 -4.78
CA ALA A 97 8.95 1.25 -4.05
C ALA A 97 8.95 -0.02 -4.91
N SER A 98 9.11 -1.19 -4.27
CA SER A 98 8.89 -2.50 -4.89
C SER A 98 7.72 -3.27 -4.26
N ARG A 99 7.20 -2.82 -3.11
CA ARG A 99 5.98 -3.37 -2.49
C ARG A 99 5.00 -2.25 -2.19
N ILE A 100 3.73 -2.49 -2.48
CA ILE A 100 2.69 -1.46 -2.41
C ILE A 100 1.52 -1.92 -1.53
N ILE A 101 1.10 -1.05 -0.61
CA ILE A 101 -0.24 -1.11 -0.03
C ILE A 101 -1.17 -0.32 -0.96
N LEU A 102 -2.10 -1.01 -1.59
CA LEU A 102 -3.10 -0.39 -2.46
C LEU A 102 -4.42 -0.26 -1.73
N ASN A 103 -4.71 0.94 -1.23
CA ASN A 103 -5.97 1.23 -0.54
C ASN A 103 -7.02 1.74 -1.53
N LEU A 104 -8.08 0.95 -1.75
CA LEU A 104 -9.15 1.25 -2.69
C LEU A 104 -10.35 1.94 -2.05
N ALA A 105 -10.27 2.41 -0.80
CA ALA A 105 -11.37 3.06 -0.09
C ALA A 105 -12.08 4.15 -0.92
N ASP A 106 -11.30 4.97 -1.64
CA ASP A 106 -11.83 6.07 -2.46
C ASP A 106 -11.92 5.73 -3.96
N SER A 107 -11.59 4.51 -4.37
CA SER A 107 -11.57 4.10 -5.79
C SER A 107 -12.70 3.13 -6.11
N GLN A 108 -13.47 3.44 -7.16
CA GLN A 108 -14.49 2.54 -7.71
C GLN A 108 -13.92 1.50 -8.70
N VAL A 109 -12.60 1.28 -8.70
CA VAL A 109 -11.97 0.31 -9.61
C VAL A 109 -12.38 -1.11 -9.21
N SER A 110 -12.64 -1.96 -10.21
CA SER A 110 -12.84 -3.39 -9.96
C SER A 110 -11.50 -4.04 -9.60
N GLN A 111 -11.37 -4.48 -8.35
CA GLN A 111 -10.23 -5.25 -7.87
C GLN A 111 -9.91 -6.43 -8.80
N ARG A 112 -10.92 -7.21 -9.21
CA ARG A 112 -10.75 -8.34 -10.15
C ARG A 112 -10.16 -7.91 -11.50
N LYS A 113 -10.60 -6.79 -12.07
CA LYS A 113 -10.04 -6.28 -13.33
C LYS A 113 -8.60 -5.83 -13.14
N LEU A 114 -8.30 -5.17 -12.02
CA LEU A 114 -6.97 -4.71 -11.68
C LEU A 114 -5.98 -5.87 -11.53
N THR A 115 -6.32 -6.88 -10.72
CA THR A 115 -5.46 -8.06 -10.50
C THR A 115 -5.26 -8.86 -11.79
N ARG A 116 -6.29 -8.97 -12.64
CA ARG A 116 -6.14 -9.60 -13.96
C ARG A 116 -5.16 -8.83 -14.83
N GLN A 117 -5.28 -7.51 -14.91
CA GLN A 117 -4.37 -6.68 -15.70
C GLN A 117 -2.92 -6.78 -15.23
N LEU A 118 -2.69 -6.86 -13.92
CA LEU A 118 -1.35 -7.03 -13.34
C LEU A 118 -0.74 -8.40 -13.67
N ARG A 119 -1.55 -9.45 -13.83
CA ARG A 119 -1.08 -10.76 -14.31
C ARG A 119 -0.82 -10.76 -15.81
N GLU A 120 -1.70 -10.14 -16.60
CA GLU A 120 -1.56 -10.05 -18.07
C GLU A 120 -0.41 -9.14 -18.50
N SER A 121 -0.12 -8.09 -17.73
CA SER A 121 1.03 -7.20 -17.94
C SER A 121 1.76 -6.95 -16.61
N PRO A 122 2.61 -7.89 -16.20
CA PRO A 122 3.40 -7.74 -14.98
C PRO A 122 4.28 -6.49 -15.04
N ILE A 123 4.42 -5.84 -13.88
CA ILE A 123 5.36 -4.74 -13.70
C ILE A 123 6.67 -5.35 -13.24
N VAL A 124 7.73 -5.20 -14.03
CA VAL A 124 9.08 -5.66 -13.66
C VAL A 124 9.49 -5.01 -12.35
N ASP A 125 10.14 -5.77 -11.47
CA ASP A 125 10.61 -5.34 -10.13
C ASP A 125 9.54 -4.93 -9.11
N LEU A 126 8.26 -5.01 -9.47
CA LEU A 126 7.20 -5.07 -8.45
C LEU A 126 7.35 -6.43 -7.75
N GLU A 127 7.27 -6.48 -6.44
CA GLU A 127 7.44 -7.72 -5.66
C GLU A 127 6.11 -8.18 -5.06
N GLU A 128 5.30 -7.24 -4.57
CA GLU A 128 4.08 -7.56 -3.81
C GLU A 128 3.10 -6.37 -3.81
N ILE A 129 1.80 -6.69 -3.83
CA ILE A 129 0.75 -5.73 -3.51
C ILE A 129 -0.13 -6.32 -2.41
N ILE A 130 -0.39 -5.57 -1.35
CA ILE A 130 -1.47 -5.87 -0.42
C ILE A 130 -2.60 -4.90 -0.70
N ILE A 131 -3.75 -5.42 -1.11
CA ILE A 131 -4.92 -4.61 -1.45
C ILE A 131 -5.80 -4.48 -0.22
N ILE A 132 -6.20 -3.25 0.11
CA ILE A 132 -7.28 -2.95 1.05
C ILE A 132 -8.49 -2.54 0.23
N THR A 133 -9.58 -3.29 0.32
CA THR A 133 -10.82 -3.02 -0.42
C THR A 133 -11.62 -1.89 0.24
N GLN A 134 -12.70 -1.43 -0.41
CA GLN A 134 -13.60 -0.42 0.15
C GLN A 134 -14.25 -0.85 1.46
N ASP A 135 -14.50 -2.14 1.63
CA ASP A 135 -15.01 -2.78 2.85
C ASP A 135 -13.91 -3.20 3.83
N SER A 136 -12.68 -2.66 3.66
CA SER A 136 -11.52 -2.91 4.53
C SER A 136 -11.05 -4.38 4.58
N LEU A 137 -11.40 -5.19 3.58
CA LEU A 137 -10.83 -6.54 3.43
C LEU A 137 -9.41 -6.44 2.89
N ILE A 138 -8.53 -7.25 3.47
CA ILE A 138 -7.12 -7.34 3.07
C ILE A 138 -6.95 -8.53 2.13
N ILE A 139 -6.42 -8.25 0.94
CA ILE A 139 -6.18 -9.26 -0.09
C ILE A 139 -4.70 -9.17 -0.49
N PRO A 140 -3.86 -10.10 -0.02
CA PRO A 140 -2.52 -10.27 -0.54
C PRO A 140 -2.59 -10.63 -2.02
N PHE A 141 -1.82 -9.93 -2.85
CA PHE A 141 -1.73 -10.17 -4.27
C PHE A 141 -0.28 -10.22 -4.74
N PHE A 142 0.07 -11.34 -5.35
CA PHE A 142 1.36 -11.58 -5.97
C PHE A 142 1.15 -11.59 -7.48
N PRO A 143 1.72 -10.62 -8.22
CA PRO A 143 1.56 -10.58 -9.67
C PRO A 143 2.25 -11.74 -10.40
N PHE A 144 3.09 -12.53 -9.70
CA PHE A 144 4.05 -13.45 -10.30
C PHE A 144 3.89 -14.92 -9.87
N GLU A 145 2.87 -15.25 -9.08
CA GLU A 145 2.57 -16.62 -8.67
C GLU A 145 1.12 -16.96 -9.08
N ASP A 146 0.94 -18.16 -9.66
CA ASP A 146 -0.36 -18.78 -9.99
C ASP A 146 -0.89 -19.62 -8.81
#